data_AF-A0A1I0MKS3-F1
#
_entry.id   AF-A0A1I0MKS3-F1
#
_cell.length_a   1.000
_cell.length_b   1.000
_cell.length_c   1.000
_cell.angle_alpha   90.00
_cell.angle_beta   90.00
_cell.angle_gamma   90.00
#
_symmetry.space_group_name_H-M   'P 1'
#
loop_
_entity.id
_entity.type
_entity.pdbx_description
1 polymer ?
#
loop_
_entity_poly.entity_id
_entity_poly.type
_entity_poly.pdbx_seq_one_letter_code
_entity_poly.pdbx_strand_id
1 'polypeptide(L)'
;MKTIKYMLVLATMSLMAACVEDEVYEGPSNIDSVTADVAAPTSNDAVTVTATISGLQAAKTVTLAYTLNGGSANEVAMTGSGSTYTGVIPAQADGTTVKYTVTVVNEAGFSSTSPEREYVVGDPPTDFTKLRLNELYGAADTDEGKFIELYNMSEFPIKLKGITINKDEKLAWTGIEGEVIPAHGVFAIIGAKGTTERGISSGFSNKKSVLIELFDPSGQLIDKFQRGEKDAEWGSQSLDKVKGSWSRIPDGEGKWKITDPTCGEKNASEGKDDETVVQ
;
A
#
# COMPACT_ATOMS: atom_id res chain seq x y z
N MET A 1 63.01 50.19 84.73
CA MET A 1 61.85 50.40 83.83
C MET A 1 62.33 50.32 82.40
N LYS A 2 61.63 49.53 81.56
CA LYS A 2 61.64 49.50 80.08
C LYS A 2 62.91 48.93 79.41
N THR A 3 62.89 48.00 78.44
CA THR A 3 61.81 47.22 77.77
C THR A 3 62.52 46.16 76.92
N ILE A 4 62.09 44.89 77.01
CA ILE A 4 62.52 43.79 76.14
C ILE A 4 61.64 43.83 74.87
N LYS A 5 62.26 43.89 73.69
CA LYS A 5 61.57 43.84 72.40
C LYS A 5 61.45 42.38 71.94
N TYR A 6 60.23 41.87 71.86
CA TYR A 6 59.90 40.64 71.13
C TYR A 6 59.64 41.00 69.66
N MET A 7 60.41 40.41 68.74
CA MET A 7 60.05 40.39 67.32
C MET A 7 59.04 39.27 67.09
N LEU A 8 57.83 39.66 66.69
CA LEU A 8 56.76 38.78 66.23
C LEU A 8 57.05 38.41 64.76
N VAL A 9 57.31 37.13 64.48
CA VAL A 9 57.36 36.60 63.11
C VAL A 9 55.92 36.33 62.68
N LEU A 10 55.44 37.07 61.69
CA LEU A 10 54.12 36.92 61.10
C LEU A 10 54.17 35.80 60.05
N ALA A 11 53.68 34.61 60.42
CA ALA A 11 53.47 33.52 59.46
C ALA A 11 52.17 33.80 58.70
N THR A 12 52.28 34.26 57.45
CA THR A 12 51.15 34.37 56.52
C THR A 12 50.76 32.97 56.06
N MET A 13 49.71 32.42 56.66
CA MET A 13 49.10 31.15 56.27
C MET A 13 48.22 31.43 55.04
N SER A 14 48.71 31.06 53.85
CA SER A 14 47.94 31.11 52.61
C SER A 14 46.88 30.02 52.63
N LEU A 15 45.62 30.40 52.85
CA LEU A 15 44.46 29.54 52.63
C LEU A 15 44.30 29.33 51.11
N MET A 16 44.77 28.19 50.60
CA MET A 16 44.35 27.70 49.29
C MET A 16 42.87 27.31 49.41
N ALA A 17 41.99 28.09 48.80
CA ALA A 17 40.62 27.65 48.57
C ALA A 17 40.66 26.53 47.52
N ALA A 18 40.60 25.28 47.98
CA ALA A 18 40.27 24.15 47.12
C ALA A 18 38.77 24.22 46.83
N CYS A 19 38.38 25.08 45.89
CA CYS A 19 37.11 24.93 45.20
C CYS A 19 37.26 23.66 44.36
N VAL A 20 36.68 22.54 44.82
CA VAL A 20 36.33 21.46 43.91
C VAL A 20 35.29 22.06 42.98
N GLU A 21 35.65 22.24 41.72
CA GLU A 21 34.71 22.62 40.68
C GLU A 21 33.73 21.45 40.56
N ASP A 22 32.50 21.64 41.04
CA ASP A 22 31.42 20.67 40.83
C ASP A 22 31.21 20.60 39.32
N GLU A 23 31.81 19.61 38.66
CA GLU A 23 31.53 19.36 37.25
C GLU A 23 30.04 19.02 37.14
N VAL A 24 29.33 19.79 36.32
CA VAL A 24 27.92 19.55 36.02
C VAL A 24 27.81 18.12 35.52
N TYR A 25 26.99 17.30 36.17
CA TYR A 25 26.83 15.90 35.83
C TYR A 25 26.56 15.71 34.32
N GLU A 26 27.49 15.05 33.63
CA GLU A 26 27.35 14.69 32.23
C GLU A 26 26.88 13.23 32.15
N GLY A 27 25.57 13.05 32.02
CA GLY A 27 24.95 11.73 31.84
C GLY A 27 24.18 11.62 30.53
N PRO A 28 23.71 10.41 30.19
CA PRO A 28 22.85 10.21 29.02
C PRO A 28 21.54 10.98 29.12
N SER A 29 20.97 11.37 27.98
CA SER A 29 19.60 11.89 27.90
C SER A 29 18.58 10.79 28.16
N ASN A 30 17.42 11.14 28.69
CA ASN A 30 16.28 10.25 28.83
C ASN A 30 15.37 10.34 27.60
N ILE A 31 14.83 9.21 27.17
CA ILE A 31 13.76 9.16 26.16
C ILE A 31 12.46 8.91 26.92
N ASP A 32 11.69 9.98 27.15
CA ASP A 32 10.50 9.94 28.00
C ASP A 32 9.33 9.26 27.30
N SER A 33 9.20 9.43 25.99
CA SER A 33 8.16 8.80 25.19
C SER A 33 8.59 8.62 23.73
N VAL A 34 7.98 7.64 23.09
CA VAL A 34 8.03 7.41 21.64
C VAL A 34 6.62 7.06 21.19
N THR A 35 6.05 7.80 20.25
CA THR A 35 4.68 7.61 19.75
C THR A 35 4.65 7.60 18.23
N ALA A 36 3.70 6.88 17.66
CA ALA A 36 3.35 6.95 16.24
C ALA A 36 2.01 7.67 16.09
N ASP A 37 1.83 8.43 15.00
CA ASP A 37 0.59 9.14 14.67
C ASP A 37 -0.55 8.21 14.21
N VAL A 38 -0.21 7.12 13.52
CA VAL A 38 -1.16 6.11 13.04
C VAL A 38 -0.98 4.80 13.80
N ALA A 39 -2.03 4.35 14.49
CA ALA A 39 -1.99 3.10 15.27
C ALA A 39 -2.04 1.82 14.41
N ALA A 40 -2.69 1.88 13.24
CA ALA A 40 -2.84 0.79 12.30
C ALA A 40 -2.64 1.31 10.85
N PRO A 41 -1.38 1.50 10.42
CA PRO A 41 -1.09 2.05 9.10
C PRO A 41 -1.48 1.08 7.98
N THR A 42 -2.06 1.64 6.92
CA THR A 42 -2.27 0.98 5.63
C THR A 42 -1.05 1.15 4.73
N SER A 43 -1.03 0.50 3.59
CA SER A 43 0.06 0.60 2.62
C SER A 43 0.22 1.97 1.96
N ASN A 44 -0.71 2.89 2.21
CA ASN A 44 -0.64 4.28 1.77
C ASN A 44 -0.18 5.25 2.87
N ASP A 45 -0.12 4.80 4.13
CA ASP A 45 0.16 5.66 5.26
C ASP A 45 1.67 5.70 5.53
N ALA A 46 2.27 6.89 5.46
CA ALA A 46 3.54 7.16 6.10
C ALA A 46 3.33 7.32 7.61
N VAL A 47 4.26 6.81 8.42
CA VAL A 47 4.15 6.83 9.88
C VAL A 47 5.11 7.87 10.46
N THR A 48 4.57 8.86 11.16
CA THR A 48 5.36 9.86 11.87
C THR A 48 5.63 9.37 13.29
N VAL A 49 6.91 9.09 13.58
CA VAL A 49 7.37 8.76 14.93
C VAL A 49 7.79 10.04 15.63
N THR A 50 7.23 10.29 16.82
CA THR A 50 7.60 11.40 17.69
C THR A 50 8.27 10.86 18.94
N ALA A 51 9.42 11.44 19.30
CA ALA A 51 10.12 11.14 20.54
C ALA A 51 10.20 12.40 21.41
N THR A 52 9.97 12.24 22.72
CA THR A 52 10.24 13.29 23.70
C THR A 52 11.48 12.96 24.51
N ILE A 53 12.40 13.90 24.59
CA ILE A 53 13.73 13.74 25.18
C ILE A 53 13.91 14.77 26.29
N SER A 54 14.39 14.32 27.44
CA SER A 54 14.79 15.16 28.56
C SER A 54 16.25 14.90 28.96
N GLY A 55 16.88 15.86 29.62
CA GLY A 55 18.28 15.75 30.04
C GLY A 55 18.89 17.11 30.35
N LEU A 56 20.02 17.10 31.04
CA LEU A 56 20.79 18.33 31.34
C LEU A 56 21.60 18.80 30.13
N GLN A 57 22.03 17.88 29.27
CA GLN A 57 22.73 18.17 28.03
C GLN A 57 21.76 18.14 26.84
N ALA A 58 21.96 19.06 25.89
CA ALA A 58 21.18 19.11 24.66
C ALA A 58 21.41 17.86 23.79
N ALA A 59 20.39 17.44 23.06
CA ALA A 59 20.52 16.36 22.08
C ALA A 59 21.35 16.87 20.89
N LYS A 60 22.42 16.13 20.55
CA LYS A 60 23.27 16.40 19.38
C LYS A 60 22.74 15.69 18.14
N THR A 61 22.33 14.43 18.28
CA THR A 61 21.66 13.67 17.22
C THR A 61 20.52 12.87 17.79
N VAL A 62 19.44 12.76 17.02
CA VAL A 62 18.32 11.86 17.31
C VAL A 62 18.04 11.06 16.05
N THR A 63 18.15 9.74 16.15
CA THR A 63 18.05 8.83 15.00
C THR A 63 16.93 7.85 15.24
N LEU A 64 16.02 7.74 14.27
CA LEU A 64 15.04 6.67 14.17
C LEU A 64 15.64 5.54 13.33
N ALA A 65 15.83 4.38 13.92
CA ALA A 65 16.22 3.16 13.21
C ALA A 65 15.01 2.25 13.05
N TYR A 66 14.77 1.72 11.84
CA TYR A 66 13.68 0.77 11.60
C TYR A 66 14.06 -0.35 10.65
N THR A 67 13.50 -1.55 10.87
CA THR A 67 13.67 -2.72 10.00
C THR A 67 12.33 -3.08 9.36
N LEU A 68 12.40 -3.66 8.17
CA LEU A 68 11.25 -4.17 7.43
C LEU A 68 11.37 -5.69 7.35
N ASN A 69 10.40 -6.43 7.90
CA ASN A 69 10.38 -7.89 7.92
C ASN A 69 11.68 -8.53 8.47
N GLY A 70 12.33 -7.88 9.45
CA GLY A 70 13.59 -8.33 10.03
C GLY A 70 14.82 -8.18 9.13
N GLY A 71 14.71 -7.43 8.03
CA GLY A 71 15.83 -7.08 7.15
C GLY A 71 16.79 -6.06 7.76
N SER A 72 17.67 -5.50 6.93
CA SER A 72 18.62 -4.46 7.35
C SER A 72 17.91 -3.23 7.92
N ALA A 73 18.53 -2.61 8.92
CA ALA A 73 18.05 -1.37 9.51
C ALA A 73 18.21 -0.20 8.54
N ASN A 74 17.16 0.59 8.42
CA ASN A 74 17.13 1.88 7.78
C ASN A 74 17.22 2.94 8.87
N GLU A 75 17.93 4.03 8.61
CA GLU A 75 18.10 5.12 9.56
C GLU A 75 17.53 6.43 9.01
N VAL A 76 16.81 7.15 9.87
CA VAL A 76 16.24 8.47 9.59
C VAL A 76 16.71 9.41 10.68
N ALA A 77 17.39 10.49 10.29
CA ALA A 77 17.67 11.59 11.20
C ALA A 77 16.35 12.27 11.59
N MET A 78 16.03 12.29 12.88
CA MET A 78 14.85 12.97 13.39
C MET A 78 15.11 14.47 13.48
N THR A 79 14.10 15.26 13.14
CA THR A 79 14.15 16.73 13.18
C THR A 79 13.29 17.27 14.30
N GLY A 80 13.76 18.31 14.98
CA GLY A 80 13.10 18.85 16.17
C GLY A 80 13.96 19.86 16.89
N SER A 81 13.41 20.43 17.96
CA SER A 81 14.14 21.36 18.83
C SER A 81 13.59 21.27 20.25
N GLY A 82 14.42 21.60 21.24
CA GLY A 82 14.06 21.44 22.64
C GLY A 82 13.91 19.96 22.99
N SER A 83 12.72 19.57 23.45
CA SER A 83 12.44 18.21 23.93
C SER A 83 11.69 17.33 22.94
N THR A 84 11.31 17.80 21.75
CA THR A 84 10.49 17.01 20.82
C THR A 84 11.15 16.87 19.45
N TYR A 85 11.26 15.62 18.98
CA TYR A 85 11.87 15.25 17.71
C TYR A 85 10.94 14.33 16.93
N THR A 86 10.94 14.46 15.61
CA THR A 86 10.08 13.70 14.69
C THR A 86 10.86 13.08 13.55
N GLY A 87 10.51 11.86 13.17
CA GLY A 87 11.05 11.15 12.01
C GLY A 87 9.93 10.40 11.30
N VAL A 88 10.03 10.25 9.98
CA VAL A 88 8.99 9.61 9.17
C VAL A 88 9.50 8.29 8.64
N ILE A 89 8.75 7.22 8.89
CA ILE A 89 8.89 5.94 8.19
C ILE A 89 7.97 6.03 6.96
N PRO A 90 8.51 5.95 5.72
CA PRO A 90 7.67 6.00 4.52
C PRO A 90 6.61 4.90 4.50
N ALA A 91 5.58 5.05 3.68
CA ALA A 91 4.56 4.01 3.50
C ALA A 91 5.22 2.67 3.09
N GLN A 92 4.76 1.57 3.68
CA GLN A 92 5.31 0.22 3.46
C GLN A 92 4.25 -0.69 2.86
N ALA A 93 4.68 -1.75 2.18
CA ALA A 93 3.75 -2.70 1.58
C ALA A 93 2.87 -3.39 2.64
N ASP A 94 1.65 -3.75 2.25
CA ASP A 94 0.72 -4.52 3.08
C ASP A 94 1.36 -5.82 3.61
N GLY A 95 1.07 -6.15 4.87
CA GLY A 95 1.68 -7.27 5.58
C GLY A 95 3.11 -7.05 6.07
N THR A 96 3.72 -5.87 5.83
CA THR A 96 5.07 -5.58 6.32
C THR A 96 5.07 -5.41 7.84
N THR A 97 5.89 -6.20 8.53
CA THR A 97 6.23 -5.98 9.94
C THR A 97 7.33 -4.93 10.04
N VAL A 98 7.03 -3.81 10.69
CA VAL A 98 7.99 -2.74 10.96
C VAL A 98 8.38 -2.77 12.43
N LYS A 99 9.68 -2.84 12.70
CA LYS A 99 10.23 -2.70 14.05
C LYS A 99 11.14 -1.50 14.12
N TYR A 100 11.03 -0.68 15.17
CA TYR A 100 11.78 0.57 15.25
C TYR A 100 12.21 0.94 16.67
N THR A 101 13.31 1.68 16.75
CA THR A 101 13.87 2.28 17.97
C THR A 101 14.30 3.72 17.70
N VAL A 102 14.39 4.52 18.75
CA VAL A 102 14.97 5.87 18.71
C VAL A 102 16.22 5.90 19.55
N THR A 103 17.32 6.39 18.97
CA THR A 103 18.60 6.61 19.66
C THR A 103 18.90 8.11 19.73
N VAL A 104 19.23 8.60 20.92
CA VAL A 104 19.73 9.96 21.14
C VAL A 104 21.18 9.92 21.57
N VAL A 105 21.99 10.80 20.98
CA VAL A 105 23.34 11.13 21.46
C VAL A 105 23.33 12.60 21.86
N ASN A 106 23.78 12.92 23.07
CA ASN A 106 23.86 14.30 23.55
C ASN A 106 25.20 14.97 23.19
N GLU A 107 25.34 16.26 23.48
CA GLU A 107 26.55 17.02 23.16
C GLU A 107 27.82 16.48 23.84
N ALA A 108 27.68 15.89 25.03
CA ALA A 108 28.75 15.20 25.77
C ALA A 108 29.09 13.81 25.22
N GLY A 109 28.35 13.32 24.21
CA GLY A 109 28.62 12.05 23.53
C GLY A 109 27.99 10.81 24.18
N PHE A 110 27.17 10.98 25.22
CA PHE A 110 26.44 9.88 25.84
C PHE A 110 25.23 9.48 24.99
N SER A 111 24.97 8.17 24.91
CA SER A 111 23.91 7.60 24.08
C SER A 111 22.84 6.91 24.92
N SER A 112 21.59 7.04 24.50
CA SER A 112 20.43 6.29 25.00
C SER A 112 19.60 5.77 23.84
N THR A 113 19.01 4.58 23.99
CA THR A 113 18.14 3.97 22.98
C THR A 113 16.82 3.56 23.63
N SER A 114 15.70 3.82 22.95
CA SER A 114 14.37 3.41 23.40
C SER A 114 14.20 1.88 23.38
N PRO A 115 13.22 1.33 24.10
CA PRO A 115 12.71 0.00 23.80
C PRO A 115 12.28 -0.13 22.33
N GLU A 116 12.36 -1.34 21.78
CA GLU A 116 11.85 -1.66 20.45
C GLU A 116 10.31 -1.58 20.43
N ARG A 117 9.78 -0.98 19.36
CA ARG A 117 8.35 -0.93 19.06
C ARG A 117 8.09 -1.64 17.74
N GLU A 118 6.86 -2.12 17.58
CA GLU A 118 6.45 -2.90 16.42
C GLU A 118 5.05 -2.50 15.96
N TYR A 119 4.84 -2.48 14.65
CA TYR A 119 3.52 -2.50 14.03
C TYR A 119 3.55 -3.36 12.76
N VAL A 120 2.37 -3.78 12.31
CA VAL A 120 2.18 -4.47 11.03
C VAL A 120 1.33 -3.57 10.16
N VAL A 121 1.77 -3.33 8.92
CA VAL A 121 0.96 -2.64 7.92
C VAL A 121 -0.18 -3.56 7.50
N GLY A 122 -1.40 -3.05 7.52
CA GLY A 122 -2.59 -3.81 7.17
C GLY A 122 -3.56 -2.99 6.35
N ASP A 123 -3.69 -3.32 5.07
CA ASP A 123 -4.80 -2.82 4.26
C ASP A 123 -6.11 -3.46 4.72
N PRO A 124 -7.24 -2.73 4.64
CA PRO A 124 -8.54 -3.34 4.86
C PRO A 124 -8.76 -4.49 3.85
N PRO A 125 -9.43 -5.59 4.26
CA PRO A 125 -9.78 -6.68 3.36
C PRO A 125 -10.50 -6.14 2.11
N THR A 126 -10.05 -6.57 0.93
CA THR A 126 -10.67 -6.16 -0.33
C THR A 126 -12.04 -6.82 -0.48
N ASP A 127 -13.09 -6.01 -0.64
CA ASP A 127 -14.43 -6.51 -0.94
C ASP A 127 -14.54 -6.87 -2.43
N PHE A 128 -14.14 -8.09 -2.79
CA PHE A 128 -14.23 -8.58 -4.17
C PHE A 128 -15.68 -8.71 -4.67
N THR A 129 -16.69 -8.61 -3.80
CA THR A 129 -18.09 -8.51 -4.24
C THR A 129 -18.40 -7.19 -4.93
N LYS A 130 -17.45 -6.24 -4.98
CA LYS A 130 -17.53 -4.99 -5.74
C LYS A 130 -16.78 -5.02 -7.06
N LEU A 131 -16.08 -6.10 -7.37
CA LEU A 131 -15.44 -6.30 -8.68
C LEU A 131 -16.44 -6.96 -9.64
N ARG A 132 -16.57 -6.42 -10.85
CA ARG A 132 -17.53 -6.88 -11.86
C ARG A 132 -16.89 -6.96 -13.23
N LEU A 133 -17.36 -7.90 -14.06
CA LEU A 133 -17.17 -7.82 -15.51
C LEU A 133 -17.96 -6.60 -16.01
N ASN A 134 -17.36 -5.75 -16.85
CA ASN A 134 -17.97 -4.50 -17.27
C ASN A 134 -18.21 -4.41 -18.78
N GLU A 135 -17.25 -4.88 -19.57
CA GLU A 135 -17.31 -4.82 -21.02
C GLU A 135 -16.59 -6.00 -21.67
N LEU A 136 -17.17 -6.57 -22.72
CA LEU A 136 -16.56 -7.63 -23.52
C LEU A 136 -16.61 -7.24 -25.01
N TYR A 137 -15.44 -7.05 -25.61
CA TYR A 137 -15.34 -6.73 -27.03
C TYR A 137 -14.64 -7.85 -27.81
N GLY A 138 -15.44 -8.76 -28.36
CA GLY A 138 -14.96 -9.88 -29.18
C GLY A 138 -14.97 -9.63 -30.69
N ALA A 139 -15.38 -8.43 -31.12
CA ALA A 139 -15.69 -8.11 -32.51
C ALA A 139 -14.57 -7.40 -33.29
N ALA A 140 -13.43 -7.11 -32.64
CA ALA A 140 -12.26 -6.53 -33.26
C ALA A 140 -11.74 -7.35 -34.46
N ASP A 141 -11.11 -6.67 -35.42
CA ASP A 141 -10.55 -7.30 -36.61
C ASP A 141 -9.31 -8.16 -36.30
N THR A 142 -8.61 -7.86 -35.21
CA THR A 142 -7.45 -8.63 -34.73
C THR A 142 -7.66 -9.10 -33.30
N ASP A 143 -6.92 -10.13 -32.88
CA ASP A 143 -7.03 -10.65 -31.52
C ASP A 143 -6.42 -9.66 -30.49
N GLU A 144 -5.48 -8.80 -30.87
CA GLU A 144 -4.91 -7.72 -30.03
C GLU A 144 -5.92 -6.61 -29.72
N GLY A 145 -6.91 -6.39 -30.61
CA GLY A 145 -7.94 -5.37 -30.41
C GLY A 145 -9.12 -5.83 -29.55
N LYS A 146 -9.14 -7.11 -29.15
CA LYS A 146 -10.20 -7.65 -28.27
C LYS A 146 -9.89 -7.34 -26.81
N PHE A 147 -10.91 -7.21 -25.98
CA PHE A 147 -10.68 -7.02 -24.55
C PHE A 147 -11.84 -7.54 -23.69
N ILE A 148 -11.52 -7.80 -22.43
CA ILE A 148 -12.47 -7.94 -21.33
C ILE A 148 -12.14 -6.87 -20.30
N GLU A 149 -13.13 -6.12 -19.86
CA GLU A 149 -12.96 -5.05 -18.88
C GLU A 149 -13.58 -5.43 -17.53
N LEU A 150 -12.87 -5.06 -16.46
CA LEU A 150 -13.36 -5.14 -15.09
C LEU A 150 -13.69 -3.74 -14.58
N TYR A 151 -14.71 -3.64 -13.73
CA TYR A 151 -15.09 -2.40 -13.04
C TYR A 151 -15.05 -2.58 -11.53
N ASN A 152 -14.54 -1.58 -10.84
CA ASN A 152 -14.52 -1.50 -9.38
C ASN A 152 -15.67 -0.62 -8.89
N MET A 153 -16.71 -1.23 -8.30
CA MET A 153 -17.85 -0.51 -7.72
C MET A 153 -17.59 0.06 -6.31
N SER A 154 -16.41 -0.15 -5.74
CA SER A 154 -16.11 0.27 -4.36
C SER A 154 -15.49 1.66 -4.32
N GLU A 155 -15.55 2.27 -3.13
CA GLU A 155 -14.89 3.54 -2.82
C GLU A 155 -13.37 3.39 -2.57
N PHE A 156 -12.84 2.16 -2.66
CA PHE A 156 -11.43 1.86 -2.40
C PHE A 156 -10.79 1.19 -3.60
N PRO A 157 -9.46 1.28 -3.77
CA PRO A 157 -8.78 0.53 -4.81
C PRO A 157 -8.92 -0.99 -4.62
N ILE A 158 -9.13 -1.74 -5.71
CA ILE A 158 -9.13 -3.21 -5.72
C ILE A 158 -7.82 -3.71 -6.34
N LYS A 159 -7.03 -4.46 -5.57
CA LYS A 159 -5.84 -5.16 -6.07
C LYS A 159 -6.27 -6.44 -6.79
N LEU A 160 -5.70 -6.69 -7.98
CA LEU A 160 -6.12 -7.79 -8.85
C LEU A 160 -5.28 -9.06 -8.71
N LYS A 161 -4.22 -9.06 -7.91
CA LYS A 161 -3.39 -10.25 -7.68
C LYS A 161 -4.25 -11.45 -7.25
N GLY A 162 -4.16 -12.53 -8.01
CA GLY A 162 -4.88 -13.77 -7.73
C GLY A 162 -6.34 -13.79 -8.17
N ILE A 163 -6.89 -12.67 -8.66
CA ILE A 163 -8.16 -12.68 -9.40
C ILE A 163 -7.98 -13.50 -10.67
N THR A 164 -8.96 -14.33 -11.00
CA THR A 164 -8.91 -15.15 -12.21
C THR A 164 -10.12 -14.95 -13.10
N ILE A 165 -9.88 -15.04 -14.40
CA ILE A 165 -10.93 -15.18 -15.40
C ILE A 165 -10.85 -16.56 -16.01
N ASN A 166 -11.95 -17.29 -15.95
CA ASN A 166 -12.14 -18.47 -16.78
C ASN A 166 -12.92 -18.07 -18.04
N LYS A 167 -12.45 -18.55 -19.18
CA LYS A 167 -13.20 -18.54 -20.43
C LYS A 167 -13.60 -19.97 -20.72
N ASP A 168 -14.90 -20.19 -20.89
CA ASP A 168 -15.48 -21.51 -21.16
C ASP A 168 -15.00 -22.56 -20.15
N GLU A 169 -15.11 -22.23 -18.86
CA GLU A 169 -14.74 -23.10 -17.72
C GLU A 169 -13.23 -23.41 -17.61
N LYS A 170 -12.39 -22.72 -18.37
CA LYS A 170 -10.93 -22.90 -18.36
C LYS A 170 -10.23 -21.59 -18.03
N LEU A 171 -9.23 -21.66 -17.15
CA LEU A 171 -8.41 -20.50 -16.79
C LEU A 171 -7.83 -19.82 -18.03
N ALA A 172 -8.12 -18.53 -18.16
CA ALA A 172 -7.72 -17.71 -19.29
C ALA A 172 -6.84 -16.53 -18.89
N TRP A 173 -6.96 -16.04 -17.65
CA TRP A 173 -6.17 -14.93 -17.13
C TRP A 173 -6.07 -14.97 -15.60
N THR A 174 -4.95 -14.48 -15.07
CA THR A 174 -4.70 -14.32 -13.63
C THR A 174 -4.04 -12.96 -13.40
N GLY A 175 -4.64 -12.17 -12.52
CA GLY A 175 -4.10 -10.88 -12.12
C GLY A 175 -2.85 -11.03 -11.28
N ILE A 176 -1.94 -10.05 -11.39
CA ILE A 176 -0.61 -10.08 -10.75
C ILE A 176 -0.45 -8.94 -9.74
N GLU A 177 0.66 -8.99 -9.00
CA GLU A 177 1.05 -7.90 -8.09
C GLU A 177 1.17 -6.58 -8.86
N GLY A 178 0.72 -5.48 -8.25
CA GLY A 178 0.75 -4.14 -8.83
C GLY A 178 -0.40 -3.80 -9.79
N GLU A 179 -1.18 -4.78 -10.26
CA GLU A 179 -2.43 -4.49 -10.99
C GLU A 179 -3.51 -4.06 -10.00
N VAL A 180 -3.95 -2.80 -10.11
CA VAL A 180 -4.91 -2.18 -9.19
C VAL A 180 -5.94 -1.41 -9.98
N ILE A 181 -7.22 -1.57 -9.63
CA ILE A 181 -8.31 -0.74 -10.15
C ILE A 181 -8.61 0.33 -9.10
N PRO A 182 -8.45 1.64 -9.40
CA PRO A 182 -8.91 2.71 -8.51
C PRO A 182 -10.40 2.60 -8.19
N ALA A 183 -10.85 3.29 -7.14
CA ALA A 183 -12.27 3.41 -6.82
C ALA A 183 -13.06 3.93 -8.05
N HIS A 184 -14.16 3.27 -8.40
CA HIS A 184 -14.97 3.58 -9.60
C HIS A 184 -14.18 3.57 -10.92
N GLY A 185 -13.03 2.90 -10.94
CA GLY A 185 -12.18 2.75 -12.12
C GLY A 185 -12.48 1.48 -12.91
N VAL A 186 -11.85 1.39 -14.08
CA VAL A 186 -11.87 0.22 -14.96
C VAL A 186 -10.48 -0.36 -15.17
N PHE A 187 -10.41 -1.63 -15.53
CA PHE A 187 -9.18 -2.31 -15.95
C PHE A 187 -9.46 -3.19 -17.16
N ALA A 188 -8.84 -2.85 -18.29
CA ALA A 188 -9.01 -3.59 -19.53
C ALA A 188 -7.90 -4.65 -19.71
N ILE A 189 -8.33 -5.90 -19.86
CA ILE A 189 -7.49 -7.03 -20.24
C ILE A 189 -7.49 -7.10 -21.76
N ILE A 190 -6.52 -6.43 -22.38
CA ILE A 190 -6.44 -6.22 -23.83
C ILE A 190 -5.65 -7.36 -24.47
N GLY A 191 -6.22 -7.96 -25.51
CA GLY A 191 -5.67 -9.05 -26.29
C GLY A 191 -6.29 -10.41 -25.97
N ALA A 192 -6.34 -11.27 -26.99
CA ALA A 192 -6.85 -12.62 -26.91
C ALA A 192 -5.84 -13.61 -27.52
N LYS A 193 -5.98 -14.91 -27.20
CA LYS A 193 -5.03 -15.97 -27.65
C LYS A 193 -3.57 -15.70 -27.29
N GLY A 194 -3.31 -14.92 -26.24
CA GLY A 194 -1.95 -14.54 -25.85
C GLY A 194 -1.22 -13.68 -26.89
N THR A 195 -1.94 -12.91 -27.72
CA THR A 195 -1.29 -11.98 -28.67
C THR A 195 -0.65 -10.77 -28.01
N THR A 196 -1.07 -10.45 -26.78
CA THR A 196 -0.46 -9.42 -25.93
C THR A 196 0.06 -10.07 -24.65
N GLU A 197 1.02 -9.42 -23.99
CA GLU A 197 1.67 -9.95 -22.79
C GLU A 197 0.68 -10.21 -21.63
N ARG A 198 -0.34 -9.36 -21.50
CA ARG A 198 -1.31 -9.37 -20.40
C ARG A 198 -2.74 -9.68 -20.84
N GLY A 199 -2.96 -10.00 -22.11
CA GLY A 199 -4.26 -10.41 -22.63
C GLY A 199 -4.66 -11.80 -22.17
N ILE A 200 -5.90 -12.18 -22.45
CA ILE A 200 -6.36 -13.53 -22.12
C ILE A 200 -5.67 -14.57 -23.02
N SER A 201 -5.39 -15.75 -22.48
CA SER A 201 -4.67 -16.82 -23.19
C SER A 201 -5.50 -17.51 -24.29
N SER A 202 -6.80 -17.25 -24.36
CA SER A 202 -7.74 -17.92 -25.25
C SER A 202 -8.44 -16.95 -26.18
N GLY A 203 -9.02 -17.46 -27.27
CA GLY A 203 -9.87 -16.66 -28.16
C GLY A 203 -11.32 -16.69 -27.72
N PHE A 204 -12.03 -15.58 -27.90
CA PHE A 204 -13.49 -15.52 -27.82
C PHE A 204 -14.06 -14.83 -29.08
N SER A 205 -15.31 -15.15 -29.38
CA SER A 205 -15.95 -14.85 -30.67
C SER A 205 -17.27 -14.12 -30.47
N ASN A 206 -17.52 -13.11 -31.29
CA ASN A 206 -18.80 -12.41 -31.38
C ASN A 206 -19.89 -13.15 -32.17
N LYS A 207 -19.64 -14.40 -32.58
CA LYS A 207 -20.54 -15.22 -33.42
C LYS A 207 -20.88 -16.57 -32.79
N LYS A 208 -20.47 -16.80 -31.55
CA LYS A 208 -20.59 -18.11 -30.90
C LYS A 208 -21.05 -17.95 -29.45
N SER A 209 -21.48 -19.04 -28.83
CA SER A 209 -21.66 -19.05 -27.38
C SER A 209 -20.34 -18.82 -26.67
N VAL A 210 -20.39 -18.17 -25.51
CA VAL A 210 -19.23 -17.87 -24.68
C VAL A 210 -19.66 -17.74 -23.24
N LEU A 211 -18.83 -18.27 -22.34
CA LEU A 211 -18.95 -18.07 -20.91
C LEU A 211 -17.66 -17.42 -20.40
N ILE A 212 -17.79 -16.29 -19.71
CA ILE A 212 -16.71 -15.65 -18.97
C ILE A 212 -17.10 -15.66 -17.49
N GLU A 213 -16.22 -16.17 -16.64
CA GLU A 213 -16.43 -16.27 -15.21
C GLU A 213 -15.28 -15.57 -14.50
N LEU A 214 -15.63 -14.75 -13.51
CA LEU A 214 -14.69 -14.00 -12.69
C LEU A 214 -14.67 -14.59 -11.29
N PHE A 215 -13.49 -14.95 -10.80
CA PHE A 215 -13.30 -15.53 -9.47
C PHE A 215 -12.37 -14.65 -8.62
N ASP A 216 -12.67 -14.60 -7.33
CA ASP A 216 -11.80 -13.99 -6.34
C ASP A 216 -10.57 -14.87 -6.02
N PRO A 217 -9.59 -14.41 -5.22
CA PRO A 217 -8.39 -15.19 -4.92
C PRO A 217 -8.65 -16.44 -4.07
N SER A 218 -9.83 -16.56 -3.45
CA SER A 218 -10.25 -17.76 -2.72
C SER A 218 -10.86 -18.84 -3.64
N GLY A 219 -11.11 -18.50 -4.91
CA GLY A 219 -11.79 -19.36 -5.87
C GLY A 219 -13.32 -19.22 -5.84
N GLN A 220 -13.86 -18.21 -5.15
CA GLN A 220 -15.30 -17.93 -5.17
C GLN A 220 -15.66 -17.22 -6.49
N LEU A 221 -16.69 -17.73 -7.18
CA LEU A 221 -17.27 -17.06 -8.33
C LEU A 221 -17.94 -15.75 -7.88
N ILE A 222 -17.51 -14.62 -8.43
CA ILE A 222 -18.03 -13.29 -8.07
C ILE A 222 -18.86 -12.63 -9.18
N ASP A 223 -18.62 -12.96 -10.46
CA ASP A 223 -19.43 -12.49 -11.57
C ASP A 223 -19.32 -13.41 -12.78
N LYS A 224 -20.28 -13.33 -13.71
CA LYS A 224 -20.24 -14.03 -14.99
C LYS A 224 -20.89 -13.24 -16.12
N PHE A 225 -20.38 -13.45 -17.33
CA PHE A 225 -21.05 -13.12 -18.58
C PHE A 225 -21.32 -14.42 -19.33
N GLN A 226 -22.56 -14.62 -19.75
CA GLN A 226 -22.94 -15.79 -20.55
C GLN A 226 -23.71 -15.33 -21.77
N ARG A 227 -23.26 -15.81 -22.94
CA ARG A 227 -23.99 -15.68 -24.18
C ARG A 227 -24.26 -17.05 -24.78
N GLY A 228 -25.52 -17.29 -25.12
CA GLY A 228 -25.99 -18.55 -25.64
C GLY A 228 -25.89 -19.67 -24.61
N GLU A 229 -25.92 -20.89 -25.14
CA GLU A 229 -25.92 -22.12 -24.37
C GLU A 229 -24.67 -22.95 -24.61
N LYS A 230 -24.39 -23.82 -23.66
CA LYS A 230 -23.40 -24.88 -23.81
C LYS A 230 -24.05 -26.05 -24.55
N ASP A 231 -23.72 -26.22 -25.82
CA ASP A 231 -24.09 -27.41 -26.59
C ASP A 231 -23.15 -28.58 -26.23
N ALA A 232 -22.36 -29.09 -27.18
CA ALA A 232 -21.33 -30.09 -26.89
C ALA A 232 -20.19 -29.49 -26.07
N GLU A 233 -19.79 -28.26 -26.42
CA GLU A 233 -18.81 -27.44 -25.71
C GLU A 233 -19.19 -25.96 -25.88
N TRP A 234 -18.72 -25.09 -24.99
CA TRP A 234 -18.82 -23.65 -25.22
C TRP A 234 -18.09 -23.25 -26.52
N GLY A 235 -18.64 -22.26 -27.24
CA GLY A 235 -18.10 -21.85 -28.53
C GLY A 235 -18.48 -22.76 -29.72
N SER A 236 -19.30 -23.79 -29.50
CA SER A 236 -19.83 -24.64 -30.59
C SER A 236 -21.15 -24.10 -31.17
N GLN A 237 -22.03 -23.53 -30.33
CA GLN A 237 -23.25 -22.87 -30.80
C GLN A 237 -22.89 -21.69 -31.70
N SER A 238 -23.49 -21.63 -32.89
CA SER A 238 -23.37 -20.47 -33.79
C SER A 238 -24.51 -19.49 -33.53
N LEU A 239 -24.18 -18.21 -33.44
CA LEU A 239 -25.10 -17.11 -33.16
C LEU A 239 -24.84 -15.96 -34.12
N ASP A 240 -25.81 -15.06 -34.27
CA ASP A 240 -25.66 -13.88 -35.12
C ASP A 240 -24.48 -13.02 -34.69
N LYS A 241 -23.81 -12.41 -35.68
CA LYS A 241 -22.62 -11.58 -35.44
C LYS A 241 -23.02 -10.30 -34.72
N VAL A 242 -22.49 -10.08 -33.52
CA VAL A 242 -22.54 -8.78 -32.84
C VAL A 242 -21.36 -7.92 -33.30
N LYS A 243 -21.60 -6.70 -33.77
CA LYS A 243 -20.53 -5.78 -34.22
C LYS A 243 -19.93 -4.96 -33.09
N GLY A 244 -20.71 -4.68 -32.05
CA GLY A 244 -20.30 -3.92 -30.88
C GLY A 244 -19.64 -4.76 -29.79
N SER A 245 -19.39 -4.14 -28.65
CA SER A 245 -19.13 -4.83 -27.39
C SER A 245 -20.44 -5.18 -26.69
N TRP A 246 -20.36 -6.08 -25.72
CA TRP A 246 -21.38 -6.19 -24.67
C TRP A 246 -20.88 -5.38 -23.47
N SER A 247 -21.63 -4.37 -23.07
CA SER A 247 -21.31 -3.46 -21.97
C SER A 247 -22.41 -3.47 -20.92
N ARG A 248 -22.05 -3.39 -19.64
CA ARG A 248 -23.03 -3.16 -18.57
C ARG A 248 -23.50 -1.71 -18.59
N ILE A 249 -24.81 -1.50 -18.53
CA ILE A 249 -25.41 -0.17 -18.43
C ILE A 249 -26.40 -0.11 -17.25
N PRO A 250 -26.09 0.63 -16.17
CA PRO A 250 -24.82 1.34 -15.90
C PRO A 250 -23.64 0.38 -15.61
N ASP A 251 -22.42 0.91 -15.57
CA ASP A 251 -21.20 0.14 -15.24
C ASP A 251 -21.36 -0.68 -13.95
N GLY A 252 -20.84 -1.91 -13.96
CA GLY A 252 -20.84 -2.84 -12.82
C GLY A 252 -22.20 -3.41 -12.38
N GLU A 253 -23.31 -2.70 -12.56
CA GLU A 253 -24.63 -3.10 -12.05
C GLU A 253 -25.65 -3.43 -13.14
N GLY A 254 -25.43 -2.86 -14.32
CA GLY A 254 -26.37 -2.89 -15.42
C GLY A 254 -26.58 -4.24 -16.08
N LYS A 255 -27.69 -4.29 -16.82
CA LYS A 255 -27.87 -5.31 -17.85
C LYS A 255 -26.80 -5.15 -18.93
N TRP A 256 -26.39 -6.27 -19.51
CA TRP A 256 -25.54 -6.29 -20.68
C TRP A 256 -26.30 -5.77 -21.90
N LYS A 257 -25.72 -4.80 -22.60
CA LYS A 257 -26.26 -4.18 -23.80
C LYS A 257 -25.19 -4.14 -24.89
N ILE A 258 -25.60 -4.14 -26.15
CA ILE A 258 -24.70 -3.92 -27.28
C ILE A 258 -24.45 -2.43 -27.44
N THR A 259 -23.18 -2.03 -27.42
CA THR A 259 -22.70 -0.65 -27.59
C THR A 259 -21.48 -0.59 -28.52
N ASP A 260 -21.06 0.62 -28.88
CA ASP A 260 -19.71 0.81 -29.41
C ASP A 260 -18.68 0.55 -28.30
N PRO A 261 -17.48 0.02 -28.60
CA PRO A 261 -16.52 -0.38 -27.60
C PRO A 261 -15.88 0.81 -26.86
N THR A 262 -15.73 0.71 -25.54
CA THR A 262 -15.22 1.78 -24.65
C THR A 262 -14.03 1.34 -23.79
N CYS A 263 -13.06 0.64 -24.40
CA CYS A 263 -11.89 0.10 -23.69
C CYS A 263 -11.19 1.12 -22.77
N GLY A 264 -11.21 0.86 -21.46
CA GLY A 264 -10.55 1.69 -20.45
C GLY A 264 -11.30 2.97 -20.09
N GLU A 265 -12.54 3.12 -20.57
CA GLU A 265 -13.39 4.29 -20.38
C GLU A 265 -14.77 3.87 -19.86
N LYS A 266 -15.56 4.84 -19.41
CA LYS A 266 -16.94 4.61 -18.98
C LYS A 266 -17.79 4.07 -20.13
N ASN A 267 -18.63 3.05 -19.90
CA ASN A 267 -19.57 2.57 -20.91
C ASN A 267 -20.61 3.64 -21.28
N ALA A 268 -21.24 3.45 -22.44
CA ALA A 268 -22.37 4.27 -22.87
C ALA A 268 -23.55 4.21 -21.87
N SER A 269 -24.37 5.26 -21.85
CA SER A 269 -25.59 5.32 -21.02
C SER A 269 -26.79 4.61 -21.63
N GLU A 270 -26.70 4.21 -22.90
CA GLU A 270 -27.76 3.53 -23.65
C GLU A 270 -27.13 2.49 -24.60
N GLY A 271 -27.90 1.45 -24.93
CA GLY A 271 -27.44 0.38 -25.81
C GLY A 271 -28.60 -0.52 -26.23
N LYS A 272 -28.31 -1.44 -27.17
CA LYS A 272 -29.33 -2.37 -27.71
C LYS A 272 -29.38 -3.65 -26.89
N ASP A 273 -30.56 -4.22 -26.72
CA ASP A 273 -30.71 -5.54 -26.11
C ASP A 273 -30.10 -6.63 -26.99
N ASP A 274 -29.54 -7.65 -26.34
CA ASP A 274 -29.13 -8.92 -26.96
C ASP A 274 -29.83 -10.05 -26.21
N GLU A 275 -30.87 -10.62 -26.81
CA GLU A 275 -31.66 -11.72 -26.23
C GLU A 275 -30.84 -13.00 -26.09
N THR A 276 -29.66 -13.08 -26.72
CA THR A 276 -28.74 -14.22 -26.57
C THR A 276 -27.87 -14.12 -25.33
N VAL A 277 -27.84 -12.97 -24.64
CA VAL A 277 -27.10 -12.81 -23.39
C VAL A 277 -28.00 -13.14 -22.20
N VAL A 278 -27.51 -14.01 -21.32
CA VAL A 278 -28.17 -14.32 -20.04
C VAL A 278 -27.89 -13.17 -19.07
N GLN A 279 -28.96 -12.53 -18.59
CA GLN A 279 -28.94 -11.34 -17.74
C GLN A 279 -29.00 -11.71 -16.26
#